data_AF-A0A6A1UT32-F1
#
_entry.id   AF-A0A6A1UT32-F1
#
_cell.length_a   1.000
_cell.length_b   1.000
_cell.length_c   1.000
_cell.angle_alpha   90.00
_cell.angle_beta   90.00
_cell.angle_gamma   90.00
#
_symmetry.space_group_name_H-M   'P 1'
#
loop_
_entity.id
_entity.type
_entity.pdbx_description
1 polymer ?
#
loop_
_entity_poly.entity_id
_entity_poly.type
_entity_poly.pdbx_seq_one_letter_code
_entity_poly.pdbx_strand_id
1 'polypeptide(L)'
;MIIKPGRVVDFLIANQNVRDPFSLDWSKRNANNLDGEDEVKVTVYDYFVKHHHIELSYSGDLPCINVGKPKRPTYFPLELCSLVSLQRYTKALSTLQRSSLVEKLRQKPNERMKILSDALKSINYGSEPTLHSCGISINTNFTQVEDNVDGEGAGASDDGADSAGADAGVAKD
;
A
#
# COMPACT_ATOMS: atom_id res chain seq x y z
N MET A 1 4.12 0.48 -0.73
CA MET A 1 2.66 0.25 -0.78
C MET A 1 1.99 1.31 0.07
N ILE A 2 0.88 1.90 -0.41
CA ILE A 2 0.02 2.76 0.40
C ILE A 2 -1.05 1.89 1.06
N ILE A 3 -1.24 2.07 2.36
CA ILE A 3 -2.23 1.35 3.14
C ILE A 3 -3.62 1.78 2.70
N LYS A 4 -4.49 0.80 2.44
CA LYS A 4 -5.90 1.05 2.17
C LYS A 4 -6.65 1.26 3.49
N PRO A 5 -7.60 2.20 3.55
CA PRO A 5 -8.44 2.33 4.72
C PRO A 5 -9.26 1.06 4.93
N GLY A 6 -9.54 0.73 6.19
CA GLY A 6 -10.25 -0.51 6.54
C GLY A 6 -10.03 -0.91 8.00
N ARG A 7 -10.51 -2.10 8.37
CA ARG A 7 -10.32 -2.62 9.74
C ARG A 7 -8.87 -3.02 9.94
N VAL A 8 -8.31 -2.72 11.12
CA VAL A 8 -6.91 -3.06 11.42
C VAL A 8 -6.67 -4.57 11.39
N VAL A 9 -7.64 -5.37 11.83
CA VAL A 9 -7.55 -6.84 11.86
C VAL A 9 -7.26 -7.43 10.46
N ASP A 10 -7.97 -6.96 9.43
CA ASP A 10 -7.82 -7.45 8.05
C ASP A 10 -6.40 -7.20 7.52
N PHE A 11 -5.86 -6.02 7.83
CA PHE A 11 -4.51 -5.66 7.44
C PHE A 11 -3.45 -6.50 8.15
N LEU A 12 -3.62 -6.75 9.45
CA LEU A 12 -2.68 -7.56 10.21
C LEU A 12 -2.64 -9.00 9.68
N ILE A 13 -3.81 -9.59 9.40
CA ILE A 13 -3.92 -10.91 8.77
C ILE A 13 -3.18 -10.93 7.42
N ALA A 14 -3.47 -9.95 6.56
CA ALA A 14 -2.92 -9.91 5.20
C ALA A 14 -1.40 -9.60 5.14
N ASN A 15 -0.84 -8.93 6.14
CA ASN A 15 0.53 -8.38 6.05
C ASN A 15 1.50 -8.89 7.12
N GLN A 16 1.04 -9.56 8.18
CA GLN A 16 1.90 -10.08 9.24
C GLN A 16 1.98 -11.61 9.26
N ASN A 17 1.53 -12.28 8.21
CA ASN A 17 1.55 -13.75 8.10
C ASN A 17 0.80 -14.44 9.26
N VAL A 18 -0.27 -13.80 9.69
CA VAL A 18 -1.11 -14.20 10.82
C VAL A 18 -2.30 -14.97 10.26
N ARG A 19 -2.50 -16.21 10.72
CA ARG A 19 -3.60 -17.06 10.23
C ARG A 19 -4.92 -16.70 10.91
N ASP A 20 -4.86 -16.28 12.17
CA ASP A 20 -6.01 -15.93 12.98
C ASP A 20 -5.70 -14.75 13.91
N PRO A 21 -6.69 -13.89 14.25
CA PRO A 21 -6.48 -12.75 15.14
C PRO A 21 -5.93 -13.10 16.53
N PHE A 22 -6.12 -14.34 17.00
CA PHE A 22 -5.63 -14.81 18.31
C PHE A 22 -4.14 -15.17 18.27
N SER A 23 -3.58 -15.43 17.09
CA SER A 23 -2.16 -15.72 16.89
C SER A 23 -1.29 -14.48 16.68
N LEU A 24 -1.85 -13.27 16.81
CA LEU A 24 -1.04 -12.05 16.76
C LEU A 24 -0.10 -12.05 17.98
N ASP A 25 1.21 -11.97 17.79
CA ASP A 25 2.12 -11.84 18.94
C ASP A 25 2.26 -10.35 19.31
N TRP A 26 1.48 -9.88 20.28
CA TRP A 26 1.66 -8.54 20.82
C TRP A 26 2.77 -8.60 21.86
N SER A 27 3.77 -7.73 21.73
CA SER A 27 4.85 -7.62 22.71
C SER A 27 4.26 -7.42 24.12
N LYS A 28 4.15 -8.52 24.87
CA LYS A 28 3.66 -8.52 26.26
C LYS A 28 4.65 -7.72 27.09
N ARG A 29 4.24 -6.53 27.54
CA ARG A 29 5.01 -5.83 28.57
C ARG A 29 4.68 -6.49 29.91
N ASN A 30 5.70 -7.05 30.56
CA ASN A 30 5.58 -7.64 31.88
C ASN A 30 4.96 -6.63 32.86
N ALA A 31 3.88 -7.01 33.54
CA ALA A 31 3.06 -6.14 34.39
C ALA A 31 3.67 -5.87 35.77
N ASN A 32 4.99 -6.00 35.93
CA ASN A 32 5.64 -6.03 37.25
C ASN A 32 6.19 -4.68 37.74
N ASN A 33 5.66 -3.53 37.29
CA ASN A 33 6.05 -2.22 37.84
C ASN A 33 4.85 -1.25 37.84
N LEU A 34 3.91 -1.44 38.77
CA LEU A 34 2.94 -0.43 39.17
C LEU A 34 2.84 -0.44 40.70
N ASP A 35 3.71 0.35 41.29
CA ASP A 35 3.76 0.73 42.69
C ASP A 35 2.79 1.89 42.94
N GLY A 36 1.60 1.56 43.45
CA GLY A 36 0.58 2.51 43.87
C GLY A 36 -0.69 1.82 44.38
N GLU A 37 -1.03 2.04 45.65
CA GLU A 37 -2.23 1.52 46.32
C GLU A 37 -3.51 2.10 45.68
N ASP A 38 -4.56 1.27 45.62
CA ASP A 38 -5.90 1.50 45.08
C ASP A 38 -6.08 1.53 43.54
N GLU A 39 -5.33 0.70 42.81
CA GLU A 39 -5.64 0.44 41.39
C GLU A 39 -6.80 -0.55 41.25
N VAL A 40 -8.00 -0.05 40.91
CA VAL A 40 -9.11 -0.92 40.49
C VAL A 40 -8.78 -1.52 39.13
N LYS A 41 -8.42 -2.80 39.12
CA LYS A 41 -8.19 -3.55 37.89
C LYS A 41 -9.52 -3.72 37.15
N VAL A 42 -9.66 -3.02 36.04
CA VAL A 42 -10.78 -3.15 35.09
C VAL A 42 -10.26 -3.70 33.77
N THR A 43 -11.02 -4.58 33.13
CA THR A 43 -10.67 -5.06 31.78
C THR A 43 -10.93 -3.97 30.74
N VAL A 44 -10.25 -4.02 29.59
CA VAL A 44 -10.52 -3.08 28.50
C VAL A 44 -11.97 -3.22 28.02
N TYR A 45 -12.49 -4.44 27.90
CA TYR A 45 -13.89 -4.69 27.55
C TYR A 45 -14.85 -3.98 28.52
N ASP A 46 -14.69 -4.24 29.83
CA ASP A 46 -15.55 -3.64 30.85
C ASP A 46 -15.48 -2.12 30.85
N TYR A 47 -14.29 -1.56 30.61
CA TYR A 47 -14.11 -0.12 30.54
C TYR A 47 -14.94 0.50 29.41
N PHE A 48 -14.87 -0.07 28.19
CA PHE A 48 -15.63 0.45 27.05
C PHE A 48 -17.14 0.22 27.19
N VAL A 49 -17.57 -0.90 27.75
CA VAL A 49 -19.00 -1.16 28.01
C VAL A 49 -19.55 -0.21 29.08
N LYS A 50 -18.84 -0.03 30.20
CA LYS A 50 -19.35 0.75 31.34
C LYS A 50 -19.21 2.26 31.15
N HIS A 51 -18.08 2.73 30.61
CA HIS A 51 -17.79 4.16 30.51
C HIS A 51 -18.11 4.77 29.15
N HIS A 52 -18.03 3.97 28.07
CA HIS A 52 -18.32 4.44 26.71
C HIS A 52 -19.63 3.90 26.16
N HIS A 53 -20.29 2.97 26.85
CA HIS A 53 -21.52 2.30 26.38
C HIS A 53 -21.34 1.63 25.01
N ILE A 54 -20.16 1.07 24.76
CA ILE A 54 -19.82 0.36 23.53
C ILE A 54 -19.67 -1.12 23.87
N GLU A 55 -20.60 -1.93 23.39
CA GLU A 55 -20.50 -3.38 23.44
C GLU A 55 -19.64 -3.89 22.28
N LEU A 56 -18.57 -4.61 22.59
CA LEU A 56 -17.68 -5.19 21.59
C LEU A 56 -18.33 -6.47 21.04
N SER A 57 -18.61 -6.50 19.74
CA SER A 57 -19.36 -7.58 19.09
C SER A 57 -18.51 -8.82 18.84
N TYR A 58 -17.24 -8.64 18.47
CA TYR A 58 -16.35 -9.76 18.12
C TYR A 58 -14.97 -9.65 18.74
N SER A 59 -14.57 -8.46 19.24
CA SER A 59 -13.23 -8.27 19.79
C SER A 59 -13.15 -8.40 21.31
N GLY A 60 -14.15 -8.96 21.98
CA GLY A 60 -14.17 -9.11 23.44
C GLY A 60 -13.04 -9.99 23.97
N ASP A 61 -12.84 -11.14 23.35
CA ASP A 61 -11.74 -12.08 23.67
C ASP A 61 -10.47 -11.80 22.85
N LEU A 62 -10.53 -10.79 22.00
CA LEU A 62 -9.42 -10.40 21.16
C LEU A 62 -8.47 -9.47 21.92
N PRO A 63 -7.22 -9.44 21.46
CA PRO A 63 -6.17 -8.65 22.07
C PRO A 63 -6.34 -7.18 21.71
N CYS A 64 -5.95 -6.31 22.64
CA CYS A 64 -6.01 -4.87 22.43
C CYS A 64 -4.73 -4.34 21.79
N ILE A 65 -4.87 -3.29 20.97
CA ILE A 65 -3.75 -2.54 20.43
C ILE A 65 -3.26 -1.57 21.51
N ASN A 66 -1.97 -1.61 21.83
CA ASN A 66 -1.33 -0.59 22.67
C ASN A 66 -0.78 0.55 21.80
N VAL A 67 -1.41 1.72 21.88
CA VAL A 67 -0.96 2.95 21.19
C VAL A 67 -0.30 3.95 22.15
N GLY A 68 -0.21 3.61 23.43
CA GLY A 68 0.39 4.46 24.46
C GLY A 68 1.92 4.34 24.52
N LYS A 69 2.50 5.06 25.48
CA LYS A 69 3.94 5.02 25.73
C LYS A 69 4.32 3.74 26.51
N PRO A 70 5.60 3.30 26.47
CA PRO A 70 6.18 2.56 27.61
C PRO A 70 5.89 3.35 28.90
N LYS A 71 5.90 2.87 30.13
CA LYS A 71 5.44 3.67 31.31
C LYS A 71 3.95 4.09 31.35
N ARG A 72 3.32 4.56 30.27
CA ARG A 72 1.87 4.91 30.22
C ARG A 72 1.19 4.28 28.99
N PRO A 73 0.87 2.97 29.05
CA PRO A 73 0.24 2.28 27.93
C PRO A 73 -1.21 2.74 27.79
N THR A 74 -1.76 2.62 26.58
CA THR A 74 -3.15 2.96 26.29
C THR A 74 -3.68 1.92 25.32
N TYR A 75 -4.68 1.17 25.76
CA TYR A 75 -5.18 0.00 25.07
C TYR A 75 -6.49 0.29 24.38
N PHE A 76 -6.62 -0.12 23.12
CA PHE A 76 -7.84 -0.02 22.33
C PHE A 76 -8.25 -1.39 21.79
N PRO A 77 -9.53 -1.76 21.88
CA PRO A 77 -10.07 -2.94 21.21
C PRO A 77 -9.86 -2.86 19.70
N LEU A 78 -9.52 -3.99 19.06
CA LEU A 78 -9.33 -4.07 17.61
C LEU A 78 -10.55 -3.61 16.82
N GLU A 79 -11.75 -3.82 17.35
CA GLU A 79 -13.04 -3.41 16.75
C GLU A 79 -13.19 -1.91 16.60
N LEU A 80 -12.52 -1.14 17.46
CA LEU A 80 -12.62 0.32 17.45
C LEU A 80 -11.49 0.98 16.64
N CYS A 81 -10.61 0.18 16.03
CA CYS A 81 -9.45 0.67 15.30
C CYS A 81 -9.61 0.48 13.78
N SER A 82 -9.48 1.58 13.05
CA SER A 82 -9.45 1.61 11.59
C SER A 82 -8.12 2.17 11.08
N LEU A 83 -7.71 1.67 9.91
CA LEU A 83 -6.58 2.20 9.18
C LEU A 83 -6.99 3.45 8.43
N VAL A 84 -6.13 4.46 8.51
CA VAL A 84 -6.27 5.70 7.74
C VAL A 84 -5.60 5.50 6.39
N SER A 85 -6.17 6.10 5.35
CA SER A 85 -5.58 6.11 4.01
C SER A 85 -4.27 6.91 3.97
N LEU A 86 -3.54 6.81 2.86
CA LEU A 86 -2.31 7.57 2.60
C LEU A 86 -1.13 7.27 3.53
N GLN A 87 -1.27 6.31 4.45
CA GLN A 87 -0.16 5.82 5.24
C GLN A 87 0.76 4.94 4.39
N ARG A 88 2.07 5.23 4.43
CA ARG A 88 3.08 4.43 3.74
C ARG A 88 3.41 3.19 4.57
N TYR A 89 3.27 2.01 3.96
CA TYR A 89 3.82 0.78 4.54
C TYR A 89 5.34 0.72 4.34
N THR A 90 6.09 0.66 5.44
CA THR A 90 7.56 0.77 5.45
C THR A 90 8.29 -0.56 5.61
N LYS A 91 7.59 -1.62 6.03
CA LYS A 91 8.19 -2.96 6.16
C LYS A 91 8.35 -3.60 4.79
N ALA A 92 9.26 -4.58 4.71
CA ALA A 92 9.47 -5.34 3.50
C ALA A 92 8.19 -6.07 3.09
N LEU A 93 7.87 -5.99 1.80
CA LEU A 93 6.76 -6.73 1.21
C LEU A 93 7.13 -8.22 1.09
N SER A 94 6.12 -9.10 1.14
CA SER A 94 6.33 -10.51 0.78
C SER A 94 6.68 -10.65 -0.71
N THR A 95 7.24 -11.79 -1.13
CA THR A 95 7.58 -12.03 -2.54
C THR A 95 6.36 -11.89 -3.46
N LEU A 96 5.21 -12.41 -3.04
CA LEU A 96 3.95 -12.30 -3.79
C LEU A 96 3.44 -10.86 -3.87
N GLN A 97 3.51 -10.11 -2.77
CA GLN A 97 3.13 -8.69 -2.77
C GLN A 97 4.07 -7.86 -3.65
N ARG A 98 5.37 -8.17 -3.62
CA ARG A 98 6.40 -7.48 -4.39
C ARG A 98 6.23 -7.76 -5.89
N SER A 99 5.98 -9.01 -6.29
CA SER A 99 5.71 -9.35 -7.70
C SER A 99 4.43 -8.70 -8.20
N SER A 100 3.33 -8.76 -7.42
CA SER A 100 2.07 -8.08 -7.78
C SER A 100 2.25 -6.56 -7.93
N LEU A 101 3.08 -5.96 -7.07
CA LEU A 101 3.40 -4.54 -7.18
C LEU A 101 4.19 -4.24 -8.46
N VAL A 102 5.23 -5.01 -8.76
CA VAL A 102 6.06 -4.80 -9.97
C VAL A 102 5.21 -4.94 -11.23
N GLU A 103 4.38 -5.98 -11.34
CA GLU A 103 3.49 -6.17 -12.49
C GLU A 103 2.51 -5.00 -12.67
N LYS A 104 1.93 -4.48 -11.58
CA LYS A 104 1.03 -3.32 -11.63
C LYS A 104 1.72 -2.01 -11.95
N LEU A 105 3.00 -1.88 -11.60
CA LEU A 105 3.80 -0.69 -11.88
C LEU A 105 4.46 -0.73 -13.26
N ARG A 106 4.53 -1.91 -13.88
CA ARG A 106 5.08 -2.06 -15.23
C ARG A 106 4.22 -1.29 -16.22
N GLN A 107 4.80 -0.29 -16.84
CA GLN A 107 4.16 0.52 -17.89
C GLN A 107 5.04 0.55 -19.12
N LYS A 108 4.43 0.44 -20.31
CA LYS A 108 5.16 0.59 -21.56
C LYS A 108 5.61 2.05 -21.72
N PRO A 109 6.80 2.32 -22.29
CA PRO A 109 7.33 3.69 -22.43
C PRO A 109 6.33 4.67 -23.05
N ASN A 110 5.68 4.28 -24.15
CA ASN A 110 4.71 5.11 -24.85
C ASN A 110 3.48 5.46 -23.99
N GLU A 111 3.00 4.49 -23.20
CA GLU A 111 1.85 4.67 -22.31
C GLU A 111 2.20 5.59 -21.14
N ARG A 112 3.38 5.39 -20.54
CA ARG A 112 3.91 6.26 -19.48
C ARG A 112 4.06 7.70 -19.96
N MET A 113 4.55 7.90 -21.19
CA MET A 113 4.70 9.22 -21.79
C MET A 113 3.35 9.92 -21.99
N LYS A 114 2.32 9.17 -22.42
CA LYS A 114 0.94 9.67 -22.54
C LYS A 114 0.36 10.07 -21.17
N ILE A 115 0.43 9.18 -20.18
CA ILE A 115 -0.07 9.44 -18.81
C ILE A 115 0.57 10.71 -18.24
N LEU A 116 1.88 10.87 -18.41
CA LEU A 116 2.60 12.03 -17.91
C LEU A 116 2.21 13.32 -18.68
N SER A 117 2.05 13.25 -20.00
CA SER A 117 1.56 14.39 -20.80
C SER A 117 0.17 14.84 -20.34
N ASP A 118 -0.74 13.89 -20.15
CA ASP A 118 -2.11 14.16 -19.74
C ASP A 118 -2.17 14.72 -18.31
N ALA A 119 -1.34 14.20 -17.41
CA ALA A 119 -1.20 14.72 -16.05
C ALA A 119 -0.65 16.15 -16.02
N LEU A 120 0.40 16.45 -16.80
CA LEU A 120 0.96 17.81 -16.87
C LEU A 120 -0.05 18.83 -17.40
N LYS A 121 -0.86 18.44 -18.39
CA LYS A 121 -1.94 19.28 -18.93
C LYS A 121 -3.05 19.50 -17.91
N SER A 122 -3.46 18.48 -17.16
CA SER A 122 -4.55 18.58 -16.20
C SER A 122 -4.18 19.38 -14.95
N ILE A 123 -2.91 19.33 -14.51
CA ILE A 123 -2.43 20.11 -13.38
C ILE A 123 -2.38 21.61 -13.71
N ASN A 124 -2.16 21.96 -14.98
CA ASN A 124 -2.17 23.35 -15.48
C ASN A 124 -1.31 24.31 -14.64
N TYR A 125 -0.03 23.98 -14.47
CA TYR A 125 0.92 24.77 -13.68
C TYR A 125 1.02 26.25 -14.08
N GLY A 126 0.73 26.59 -15.34
CA GLY A 126 0.74 27.98 -15.82
C GLY A 126 -0.33 28.87 -15.17
N SER A 127 -1.37 28.27 -14.57
CA SER A 127 -2.42 28.98 -13.84
C SER A 127 -2.16 29.08 -12.32
N GLU A 128 -1.05 28.51 -11.85
CA GLU A 128 -0.77 28.42 -10.42
C GLU A 128 -0.21 29.76 -9.88
N PRO A 129 -0.90 30.43 -8.93
CA PRO A 129 -0.52 31.77 -8.48
C PRO A 129 0.86 31.85 -7.83
N THR A 130 1.29 30.83 -7.09
CA THR A 130 2.57 30.87 -6.38
C THR A 130 3.75 30.80 -7.35
N LEU A 131 3.68 29.97 -8.39
CA LEU A 131 4.66 29.85 -9.46
C LEU A 131 4.78 31.17 -10.24
N HIS A 132 3.64 31.78 -10.58
CA HIS A 132 3.62 33.08 -11.25
C HIS A 132 4.26 34.18 -10.38
N SER A 133 3.94 34.20 -9.08
CA SER A 133 4.52 35.18 -8.13
C SER A 133 6.04 35.02 -7.96
N CYS A 134 6.55 33.80 -8.13
CA CYS A 134 7.98 33.48 -8.09
C CYS A 134 8.66 33.61 -9.47
N GLY A 135 7.94 34.01 -10.53
CA GLY A 135 8.48 34.11 -11.89
C GLY A 135 8.84 32.75 -12.53
N ILE A 136 8.28 31.64 -12.02
CA ILE A 136 8.55 30.28 -12.49
C ILE A 136 7.52 29.92 -13.57
N SER A 137 8.00 29.42 -14.71
CA SER A 137 7.16 28.88 -15.80
C SER A 137 7.55 27.43 -16.09
N ILE A 138 6.55 26.55 -16.24
CA ILE A 138 6.76 25.12 -16.48
C ILE A 138 6.25 24.76 -17.88
N ASN A 139 7.13 24.23 -18.73
CA ASN A 139 6.76 23.71 -20.05
C ASN A 139 6.04 22.35 -19.90
N THR A 140 4.95 22.15 -20.62
CA THR A 140 4.17 20.90 -20.60
C THR A 140 4.66 19.85 -21.61
N ASN A 141 5.58 20.22 -22.49
CA ASN A 141 6.18 19.31 -23.47
C ASN A 141 7.46 18.68 -22.89
N PHE A 142 7.74 17.45 -23.32
CA PHE A 142 9.00 16.79 -22.99
C PHE A 142 10.18 17.52 -23.62
N THR A 143 11.25 17.68 -22.84
CA THR A 143 12.54 18.15 -23.35
C THR A 143 13.08 17.13 -24.36
N GLN A 144 13.40 17.60 -25.56
CA GLN A 144 14.07 16.79 -26.57
C GLN A 144 15.56 16.76 -26.27
N VAL A 145 16.13 15.56 -26.28
CA VAL A 145 17.56 15.32 -26.05
C VAL A 145 18.04 14.48 -27.21
N GLU A 146 19.11 14.93 -27.87
CA GLU A 146 19.81 14.14 -28.87
C GLU A 146 20.69 13.11 -28.14
N ASP A 147 20.63 11.86 -28.59
CA ASP A 147 21.43 10.77 -28.01
C ASP A 147 22.16 10.03 -29.14
N ASN A 148 23.40 9.62 -28.86
CA ASN A 148 24.19 8.80 -29.78
C ASN A 148 24.14 7.37 -29.28
N VAL A 149 23.51 6.49 -30.06
CA VAL A 149 23.58 5.06 -29.79
C VAL A 149 24.97 4.59 -30.21
N ASP A 150 25.84 4.35 -29.23
CA ASP A 150 27.11 3.67 -29.48
C ASP A 150 26.79 2.31 -30.12
N GLY A 151 27.21 2.16 -31.37
CA GLY A 151 26.80 1.06 -32.23
C GLY A 151 27.20 -0.30 -31.66
N GLU A 152 26.24 -1.02 -31.08
CA GLU A 152 26.37 -2.47 -30.89
C GLU A 152 26.09 -3.14 -32.23
N GLY A 153 27.01 -4.01 -32.63
CA GLY A 153 27.21 -4.48 -34.00
C GLY A 153 25.96 -4.98 -34.73
N ALA A 154 25.95 -4.72 -36.03
CA ALA A 154 25.03 -5.34 -36.99
C ALA A 154 24.92 -6.86 -36.78
N GLY A 155 23.71 -7.37 -36.58
CA GLY A 155 23.49 -8.80 -36.48
C GLY A 155 22.10 -9.23 -36.04
N ALA A 156 21.05 -8.85 -36.80
CA ALA A 156 19.88 -9.69 -37.07
C ALA A 156 18.94 -8.94 -38.02
N SER A 157 19.04 -9.27 -39.30
CA SER A 157 17.99 -9.06 -40.28
C SER A 157 16.76 -9.87 -39.87
N ASP A 158 15.74 -9.20 -39.34
CA ASP A 158 14.38 -9.74 -39.20
C ASP A 158 13.64 -9.46 -40.51
N ASP A 159 13.93 -10.30 -41.52
CA ASP A 159 13.11 -10.36 -42.73
C ASP A 159 11.82 -11.09 -42.39
N GLY A 160 10.70 -10.39 -42.63
CA GLY A 160 9.37 -10.79 -42.25
C GLY A 160 8.93 -12.14 -42.82
N ALA A 161 8.21 -12.89 -41.99
CA ALA A 161 7.31 -13.93 -42.43
C ALA A 161 5.88 -13.50 -42.06
N ASP A 162 5.22 -12.82 -43.00
CA ASP A 162 3.76 -12.73 -43.01
C ASP A 162 3.20 -13.69 -44.08
N SER A 163 2.12 -14.37 -43.69
CA SER A 163 1.18 -15.16 -44.50
C SER A 163 1.56 -16.55 -45.04
N ALA A 164 0.89 -17.58 -44.48
CA ALA A 164 0.12 -18.62 -45.19
C ALA A 164 -0.54 -19.51 -44.11
N GLY A 165 -1.85 -19.48 -43.90
CA GLY A 165 -2.82 -20.14 -44.78
C GLY A 165 -2.96 -21.62 -44.39
N ALA A 166 -3.65 -21.91 -43.27
CA ALA A 166 -3.98 -23.29 -42.88
C ALA A 166 -5.27 -23.72 -43.58
N ASP A 167 -5.11 -24.45 -44.68
CA ASP A 167 -6.14 -25.21 -45.37
C ASP A 167 -6.55 -26.42 -44.52
N ALA A 168 -7.85 -26.56 -44.27
CA ALA A 168 -8.43 -27.69 -43.57
C ALA A 168 -8.87 -28.74 -44.61
N GLY A 169 -7.93 -29.64 -44.95
CA GLY A 169 -8.15 -30.78 -45.84
C GLY A 169 -8.31 -32.10 -45.08
N VAL A 170 -9.45 -32.75 -45.31
CA VAL A 170 -9.90 -34.07 -44.83
C VAL A 170 -9.13 -35.24 -45.46
N ALA A 171 -8.87 -36.33 -44.71
CA ALA A 171 -9.02 -37.77 -45.06
C ALA A 171 -8.26 -38.66 -44.04
N LYS A 172 -8.93 -39.62 -43.37
CA LYS A 172 -8.89 -41.10 -43.58
C LYS A 172 -7.49 -41.70 -43.37
N ASP A 173 -7.27 -42.73 -42.55
CA ASP A 173 -8.08 -43.92 -42.18
C ASP A 173 -8.05 -44.23 -40.67
#